data_AF-A0A7S1JN47-F1
#
_entry.id   AF-A0A7S1JN47-F1
#
_cell.length_a   1.000
_cell.length_b   1.000
_cell.length_c   1.000
_cell.angle_alpha   90.00
_cell.angle_beta   90.00
_cell.angle_gamma   90.00
#
_symmetry.space_group_name_H-M   'P 1'
#
loop_
_entity.id
_entity.type
_entity.pdbx_description
1 polymer ?
#
loop_
_entity_poly.entity_id
_entity_poly.type
_entity_poly.pdbx_seq_one_letter_code
_entity_poly.pdbx_strand_id
1 'polypeptide(L)'
;MRFAGQSGYCQLPITIDARDLQKHDTKTAYLSLPRVAAQWMIVGRHFVFRHADSQQDGPSPCVFRGPTTNEIRAIRDEPEFAVTLNPPLSTDHVHPLSQHPFQQHMKRDDPPVRSIIECTAGGQGGWRAIGPEYAEMSVSAFILDMILHHYTGSGVHFEAMEIEVHRGVRGGYLDTLLTRSPHTPLEGCSAVVTTEDGGTAYQTHLLTAFDDPFIAGVEFRVPPDNRQAVAVVLATTEQPVGSPDDAFPVRHPQTTARARRSLGVIAPVFLDGQTP
;
A
#
# COMPACT_ATOMS: atom_id res chain seq x y z
N MET A 1 -0.86 11.50 -1.78
CA MET A 1 -0.88 12.86 -1.17
C MET A 1 -1.76 12.92 0.06
N ARG A 2 -3.10 12.83 -0.07
CA ARG A 2 -4.01 13.01 1.07
C ARG A 2 -3.73 12.04 2.22
N PHE A 3 -3.45 10.78 1.91
CA PHE A 3 -3.05 9.79 2.92
C PHE A 3 -1.85 10.23 3.76
N ALA A 4 -0.78 10.73 3.13
CA ALA A 4 0.36 11.25 3.87
C ALA A 4 0.04 12.49 4.71
N GLY A 5 -0.90 13.33 4.28
CA GLY A 5 -1.39 14.43 5.10
C GLY A 5 -2.12 13.94 6.35
N GLN A 6 -2.98 12.92 6.19
CA GLN A 6 -3.65 12.23 7.30
C GLN A 6 -2.67 11.60 8.28
N SER A 7 -1.61 10.97 7.76
CA SER A 7 -0.54 10.36 8.55
C SER A 7 0.46 11.38 9.14
N GLY A 8 0.25 12.69 8.92
CA GLY A 8 1.10 13.74 9.47
C GLY A 8 2.46 13.92 8.77
N TYR A 9 2.66 13.33 7.60
CA TYR A 9 3.93 13.39 6.85
C TYR A 9 4.04 14.58 5.90
N CYS A 10 2.93 15.25 5.58
CA CYS A 10 2.99 16.50 4.81
C CYS A 10 1.84 17.44 5.16
N GLN A 11 2.03 18.73 4.88
CA GLN A 11 0.98 19.73 5.04
C GLN A 11 0.28 19.96 3.70
N LEU A 12 -1.04 19.92 3.70
CA LEU A 12 -1.87 20.23 2.54
C LEU A 12 -2.55 21.60 2.71
N PRO A 13 -2.67 22.42 1.63
CA PRO A 13 -2.16 22.17 0.28
C PRO A 13 -0.62 22.33 0.17
N ILE A 14 0.01 21.57 -0.73
CA ILE A 14 1.44 21.72 -1.03
C ILE A 14 1.65 22.89 -1.97
N THR A 15 2.64 23.72 -1.66
CA THR A 15 3.09 24.80 -2.53
C THR A 15 4.29 24.34 -3.35
N ILE A 16 4.14 24.34 -4.67
CA ILE A 16 5.19 23.97 -5.62
C ILE A 16 6.00 25.22 -5.97
N ASP A 17 7.32 25.14 -5.84
CA ASP A 17 8.25 26.24 -6.17
C ASP A 17 9.16 25.90 -7.36
N ALA A 18 10.04 26.84 -7.72
CA ALA A 18 10.94 26.67 -8.86
C ALA A 18 11.90 25.46 -8.71
N ARG A 19 12.31 25.10 -7.48
CA ARG A 19 13.20 23.96 -7.22
C ARG A 19 12.50 22.64 -7.47
N ASP A 20 11.19 22.56 -7.20
CA ASP A 20 10.37 21.39 -7.54
C ASP A 20 10.33 21.16 -9.05
N LEU A 21 10.13 22.24 -9.81
CA LEU A 21 10.03 22.16 -11.27
C LEU A 21 11.37 21.86 -11.94
N GLN A 22 12.48 22.26 -11.31
CA GLN A 22 13.85 21.98 -11.77
C GLN A 22 14.27 20.50 -11.61
N LYS A 23 13.40 19.62 -11.09
CA LYS A 23 13.64 18.17 -11.05
C LYS A 23 13.68 17.51 -12.44
N HIS A 24 13.18 18.22 -13.46
CA HIS A 24 13.27 17.80 -14.85
C HIS A 24 13.86 18.94 -15.69
N ASP A 25 15.03 18.71 -16.28
CA ASP A 25 15.73 19.72 -17.09
C ASP A 25 14.93 20.17 -18.32
N THR A 26 14.06 19.29 -18.83
CA THR A 26 13.23 19.57 -20.01
C THR A 26 11.84 18.96 -19.87
N LYS A 27 10.87 19.50 -20.63
CA LYS A 27 9.55 18.89 -20.81
C LYS A 27 9.64 17.45 -21.34
N THR A 28 10.59 17.18 -22.22
CA THR A 28 10.84 15.83 -22.76
C THR A 28 11.29 14.88 -21.65
N ALA A 29 12.18 15.31 -20.76
CA ALA A 29 12.62 14.52 -19.61
C ALA A 29 11.44 14.21 -18.67
N TYR A 30 10.56 15.18 -18.41
CA TYR A 30 9.33 14.97 -17.64
C TYR A 30 8.40 13.93 -18.29
N LEU A 31 8.12 14.08 -19.59
CA LEU A 31 7.21 13.19 -20.34
C LEU A 31 7.82 11.80 -20.62
N SER A 32 9.12 11.62 -20.45
CA SER A 32 9.79 10.33 -20.61
C SER A 32 9.56 9.37 -19.44
N LEU A 33 9.06 9.86 -18.30
CA LEU A 33 8.73 9.05 -17.14
C LEU A 33 7.23 8.76 -17.07
N PRO A 34 6.86 7.65 -16.41
CA PRO A 34 5.49 7.48 -15.97
C PRO A 34 5.04 8.68 -15.15
N ARG A 35 3.84 9.19 -15.44
CA ARG A 35 3.30 10.41 -14.86
C ARG A 35 3.32 10.40 -13.33
N VAL A 36 2.95 9.29 -12.68
CA VAL A 36 2.93 9.21 -11.21
C VAL A 36 4.35 9.32 -10.64
N ALA A 37 5.32 8.65 -11.26
CA ALA A 37 6.73 8.76 -10.85
C ALA A 37 7.26 10.19 -11.04
N ALA A 38 7.00 10.81 -12.19
CA ALA A 38 7.42 12.20 -12.46
C ALA A 38 6.78 13.19 -11.48
N GLN A 39 5.49 13.04 -11.17
CA GLN A 39 4.81 13.86 -10.19
C GLN A 39 5.38 13.66 -8.79
N TRP A 40 5.67 12.42 -8.40
CA TRP A 40 6.30 12.13 -7.12
C TRP A 40 7.71 12.73 -7.00
N MET A 41 8.49 12.80 -8.09
CA MET A 41 9.79 13.50 -8.08
C MET A 41 9.65 14.99 -7.74
N ILE A 42 8.55 15.60 -8.15
CA ILE A 42 8.23 17.02 -7.89
C ILE A 42 7.75 17.18 -6.44
N VAL A 43 6.80 16.36 -5.97
CA VAL A 43 6.16 16.58 -4.66
C VAL A 43 6.83 15.85 -3.49
N GLY A 44 7.68 14.85 -3.75
CA GLY A 44 8.23 13.95 -2.74
C GLY A 44 9.05 14.65 -1.64
N ARG A 45 9.73 15.76 -1.99
CA ARG A 45 10.50 16.54 -0.99
C ARG A 45 9.64 17.20 0.09
N HIS A 46 8.33 17.27 -0.12
CA HIS A 46 7.38 17.84 0.83
C HIS A 46 6.87 16.80 1.83
N PHE A 47 7.36 15.57 1.76
CA PHE A 47 7.07 14.49 2.69
C PHE A 47 8.20 14.36 3.70
N VAL A 48 7.86 14.39 4.98
CA VAL A 48 8.80 14.22 6.08
C VAL A 48 8.34 13.06 6.94
N PHE A 49 9.13 12.00 6.94
CA PHE A 49 8.90 10.80 7.72
C PHE A 49 9.71 10.93 9.01
N ARG A 50 9.04 11.29 10.10
CA ARG A 50 9.64 11.45 11.43
C ARG A 50 9.33 10.23 12.28
N HIS A 51 10.33 9.69 12.96
CA HIS A 51 10.12 8.70 14.02
C HIS A 51 9.84 9.42 15.34
N ALA A 52 9.03 8.82 16.22
CA ALA A 52 8.63 9.42 17.49
C ALA A 52 9.83 9.67 18.43
N ASP A 53 10.85 8.81 18.35
CA ASP A 53 11.96 8.79 19.30
C ASP A 53 13.32 9.22 18.70
N SER A 54 13.39 9.48 17.38
CA SER A 54 14.64 9.89 16.74
C SER A 54 14.74 11.41 16.62
N GLN A 55 15.73 12.01 17.28
CA GLN A 55 16.09 13.42 17.13
C GLN A 55 16.65 13.75 15.72
N GLN A 56 16.92 12.73 14.90
CA GLN A 56 17.32 12.89 13.50
C GLN A 56 16.10 12.77 12.60
N ASP A 57 15.93 13.73 11.70
CA ASP A 57 15.03 13.59 10.55
C ASP A 57 15.50 12.37 9.74
N GLY A 58 14.66 11.32 9.68
CA GLY A 58 14.89 10.22 8.75
C GLY A 58 14.90 10.75 7.30
N PRO A 59 15.61 10.07 6.38
CA PRO A 59 15.65 10.54 5.00
C PRO A 59 14.23 10.55 4.40
N SER A 60 13.81 11.70 3.87
CA SER A 60 12.55 11.82 3.12
C SER A 60 12.63 10.94 1.87
N PRO A 61 11.69 10.00 1.66
CA PRO A 61 11.59 9.25 0.43
C PRO A 61 11.22 10.22 -0.68
N CYS A 62 12.17 10.45 -1.56
CA CYS A 62 12.03 11.23 -2.75
C CYS A 62 12.36 10.29 -3.89
N VAL A 63 11.46 10.13 -4.86
CA VAL A 63 11.92 9.56 -6.12
C VAL A 63 12.79 10.61 -6.81
N PHE A 64 13.98 10.25 -7.26
CA PHE A 64 14.80 11.13 -8.11
C PHE A 64 15.61 10.31 -9.12
N ARG A 65 16.12 10.99 -10.15
CA ARG A 65 17.07 10.41 -11.10
C ARG A 65 18.49 10.57 -10.56
N GLY A 66 19.23 9.48 -10.51
CA GLY A 66 20.65 9.48 -10.19
C GLY A 66 21.43 10.34 -11.20
N PRO A 67 22.30 11.27 -10.75
CA PRO A 67 22.95 12.24 -11.63
C PRO A 67 23.93 11.61 -12.62
N THR A 68 24.45 10.42 -12.32
CA THR A 68 25.46 9.71 -13.12
C THR A 68 24.90 8.48 -13.83
N THR A 69 23.95 7.76 -13.23
CA THR A 69 23.43 6.49 -13.74
C THR A 69 22.06 6.59 -14.41
N ASN A 70 21.35 7.73 -14.26
CA ASN A 70 19.94 7.88 -14.63
C ASN A 70 18.97 6.89 -13.96
N GLU A 71 19.42 6.16 -12.93
CA GLU A 71 18.57 5.26 -12.17
C GLU A 71 17.49 6.03 -11.40
N ILE A 72 16.33 5.40 -11.22
CA ILE A 72 15.26 5.92 -10.37
C ILE A 72 15.51 5.39 -8.95
N ARG A 73 15.56 6.27 -7.96
CA ARG A 73 15.85 5.92 -6.56
C ARG A 73 14.79 6.52 -5.65
N ALA A 74 14.36 5.81 -4.61
CA ALA A 74 13.22 6.21 -3.78
C ALA A 74 13.59 6.92 -2.46
N ILE A 75 14.81 6.76 -1.94
CA ILE A 75 15.23 7.31 -0.64
C ILE A 75 16.71 7.70 -0.68
N ARG A 76 17.01 8.99 -0.51
CA ARG A 76 18.38 9.57 -0.51
C ARG A 76 19.19 9.22 -1.77
N ASP A 77 20.27 9.96 -2.06
CA ASP A 77 21.20 9.61 -3.15
C ASP A 77 22.10 8.41 -2.83
N GLU A 78 21.51 7.33 -2.34
CA GLU A 78 22.20 6.09 -1.99
C GLU A 78 21.82 4.99 -3.01
N PRO A 79 22.80 4.28 -3.63
CA PRO A 79 22.55 3.29 -4.67
C PRO A 79 21.63 2.13 -4.25
N GLU A 80 21.62 1.80 -2.96
CA GLU A 80 20.84 0.70 -2.38
C GLU A 80 19.33 0.92 -2.40
N PHE A 81 18.85 2.15 -2.61
CA PHE A 81 17.42 2.49 -2.72
C PHE A 81 16.96 2.67 -4.17
N ALA A 82 17.68 2.05 -5.12
CA ALA A 82 17.24 1.98 -6.51
C ALA A 82 15.92 1.21 -6.63
N VAL A 83 15.02 1.73 -7.47
CA VAL A 83 13.75 1.08 -7.79
C VAL A 83 13.68 0.83 -9.29
N THR A 84 13.19 -0.35 -9.67
CA THR A 84 12.96 -0.68 -11.07
C THR A 84 11.53 -0.33 -11.42
N LEU A 85 11.34 0.70 -12.25
CA LEU A 85 10.04 1.00 -12.83
C LEU A 85 9.78 0.06 -14.00
N ASN A 86 8.56 -0.48 -14.05
CA ASN A 86 8.13 -1.40 -15.07
C ASN A 86 9.04 -2.63 -15.22
N PRO A 87 9.30 -3.38 -14.13
CA PRO A 87 10.12 -4.59 -14.19
C PRO A 87 9.48 -5.61 -15.15
N PRO A 88 10.28 -6.50 -15.76
CA PRO A 88 9.72 -7.64 -16.48
C PRO A 88 8.83 -8.47 -15.55
N LEU A 89 7.53 -8.51 -15.85
CA LEU A 89 6.58 -9.38 -15.16
C LEU A 89 6.43 -10.70 -15.93
N SER A 90 6.15 -11.78 -15.21
CA SER A 90 5.88 -13.07 -15.83
C SER A 90 4.68 -12.99 -16.79
N THR A 91 4.85 -13.54 -18.00
CA THR A 91 3.79 -13.66 -19.03
C THR A 91 2.98 -14.94 -18.88
N ASP A 92 3.57 -15.96 -18.26
CA ASP A 92 3.07 -17.34 -18.32
C ASP A 92 2.40 -17.75 -17.00
N HIS A 93 2.57 -16.96 -15.94
CA HIS A 93 1.97 -17.18 -14.64
C HIS A 93 0.68 -16.37 -14.49
N VAL A 94 -0.43 -17.06 -14.21
CA VAL A 94 -1.66 -16.41 -13.74
C VAL A 94 -1.44 -16.01 -12.28
N HIS A 95 -1.41 -14.70 -12.04
CA HIS A 95 -1.18 -14.11 -10.73
C HIS A 95 -2.30 -14.53 -9.74
N PRO A 96 -2.01 -14.79 -8.46
CA PRO A 96 -3.02 -15.28 -7.50
C PRO A 96 -4.24 -14.37 -7.32
N LEU A 97 -4.08 -13.07 -7.61
CA LEU A 97 -5.13 -12.04 -7.60
C LEU A 97 -5.62 -11.64 -9.00
N SER A 98 -5.51 -12.52 -10.00
CA SER A 98 -6.06 -12.25 -11.33
C SER A 98 -6.44 -13.54 -12.04
N GLN A 99 -7.39 -13.46 -12.96
CA GLN A 99 -7.73 -14.57 -13.86
C GLN A 99 -6.82 -14.63 -15.09
N HIS A 100 -5.96 -13.63 -15.28
CA HIS A 100 -5.08 -13.51 -16.45
C HIS A 100 -3.70 -12.96 -16.04
N PRO A 101 -2.71 -12.95 -16.95
CA PRO A 101 -1.41 -12.35 -16.65
C PRO A 101 -1.55 -10.90 -16.20
N PHE A 102 -0.79 -10.52 -15.18
CA PHE A 102 -0.87 -9.21 -14.55
C PHE A 102 -0.62 -8.06 -15.52
N GLN A 103 0.19 -8.30 -16.55
CA GLN A 103 0.54 -7.34 -17.58
C GLN A 103 -0.67 -6.68 -18.25
N GLN A 104 -1.79 -7.38 -18.34
CA GLN A 104 -3.02 -6.86 -18.93
C GLN A 104 -3.67 -5.75 -18.08
N HIS A 105 -3.32 -5.65 -16.80
CA HIS A 105 -3.81 -4.60 -15.89
C HIS A 105 -2.88 -3.39 -15.80
N MET A 106 -1.67 -3.46 -16.39
CA MET A 106 -0.66 -2.42 -16.24
C MET A 106 -1.12 -1.07 -16.78
N LYS A 107 -0.88 -0.02 -15.99
CA LYS A 107 -1.12 1.36 -16.41
C LYS A 107 0.19 1.99 -16.87
N ARG A 108 0.24 2.51 -18.10
CA ARG A 108 1.43 3.18 -18.65
C ARG A 108 1.95 4.32 -17.77
N ASP A 109 1.03 5.08 -17.19
CA ASP A 109 1.35 6.26 -16.38
C ASP A 109 1.64 5.93 -14.91
N ASP A 110 1.38 4.69 -14.50
CA ASP A 110 1.48 4.20 -13.12
C ASP A 110 1.90 2.72 -13.12
N PRO A 111 3.08 2.40 -13.70
CA PRO A 111 3.50 1.02 -13.90
C PRO A 111 3.92 0.35 -12.60
N PRO A 112 4.05 -0.98 -12.59
CA PRO A 112 4.60 -1.71 -11.46
C PRO A 112 6.00 -1.22 -11.07
N VAL A 113 6.31 -1.36 -9.79
CA VAL A 113 7.61 -1.06 -9.19
C VAL A 113 8.16 -2.36 -8.63
N ARG A 114 9.48 -2.49 -8.68
CA ARG A 114 10.19 -3.50 -7.91
C ARG A 114 11.23 -2.81 -7.05
N SER A 115 11.20 -3.14 -5.76
CA SER A 115 12.05 -2.53 -4.75
C SER A 115 12.55 -3.58 -3.76
N ILE A 116 13.64 -3.25 -3.06
CA ILE A 116 14.17 -4.03 -1.92
C ILE A 116 14.11 -3.20 -0.64
N ILE A 117 13.22 -2.21 -0.62
CA ILE A 117 13.20 -1.13 0.36
C ILE A 117 12.16 -1.46 1.42
N GLU A 118 12.60 -1.68 2.65
CA GLU A 118 11.74 -1.98 3.78
C GLU A 118 11.96 -0.94 4.90
N CYS A 119 10.89 -0.59 5.63
CA CYS A 119 11.00 0.22 6.84
C CYS A 119 10.91 -0.69 8.07
N THR A 120 12.02 -0.90 8.78
CA THR A 120 12.02 -1.76 9.98
C THR A 120 11.54 -0.99 11.22
N ALA A 121 10.68 -1.58 12.05
CA ALA A 121 10.20 -1.00 13.31
C ALA A 121 11.28 -0.98 14.42
N GLY A 122 11.20 -0.01 15.34
CA GLY A 122 12.00 0.05 16.58
C GLY A 122 12.97 1.24 16.69
N GLY A 123 13.62 1.41 17.86
CA GLY A 123 14.45 2.59 18.20
C GLY A 123 15.77 2.77 17.43
N GLN A 124 16.16 1.80 16.58
CA GLN A 124 17.18 1.96 15.52
C GLN A 124 16.61 1.67 14.12
N GLY A 125 15.28 1.68 14.02
CA GLY A 125 14.53 1.44 12.80
C GLY A 125 14.65 2.59 11.82
N GLY A 126 14.50 2.24 10.54
CA GLY A 126 14.62 3.16 9.43
C GLY A 126 14.49 2.40 8.13
N TRP A 127 14.57 3.15 7.03
CA TRP A 127 14.59 2.58 5.70
C TRP A 127 15.87 1.77 5.49
N ARG A 128 15.71 0.55 4.98
CA ARG A 128 16.82 -0.35 4.69
C ARG A 128 16.60 -1.06 3.36
N ALA A 129 17.69 -1.35 2.69
CA ALA A 129 17.72 -2.19 1.50
C ALA A 129 17.94 -3.66 1.91
N ILE A 130 16.91 -4.31 2.45
CA ILE A 130 16.96 -5.71 2.88
C ILE A 130 16.05 -6.50 1.94
N GLY A 131 16.63 -7.32 1.06
CA GLY A 131 15.85 -8.20 0.16
C GLY A 131 15.04 -9.24 0.94
N PRO A 132 13.97 -9.87 0.39
CA PRO A 132 13.62 -10.19 -1.00
C PRO A 132 13.03 -9.04 -1.85
N GLU A 133 12.88 -9.27 -3.16
CA GLU A 133 12.27 -8.30 -4.09
C GLU A 133 10.77 -8.19 -3.85
N TYR A 134 10.33 -7.05 -3.32
CA TYR A 134 8.93 -6.65 -3.32
C TYR A 134 8.55 -6.20 -4.73
N ALA A 135 7.38 -6.64 -5.19
CA ALA A 135 6.78 -6.14 -6.42
C ALA A 135 5.48 -5.40 -6.09
N GLU A 136 5.52 -4.08 -6.12
CA GLU A 136 4.34 -3.25 -5.96
C GLU A 136 3.71 -3.02 -7.33
N MET A 137 2.40 -3.27 -7.42
CA MET A 137 1.78 -3.38 -8.73
C MET A 137 1.57 -2.05 -9.46
N SER A 138 1.89 -0.93 -8.81
CA SER A 138 1.90 0.42 -9.41
C SER A 138 2.81 1.35 -8.60
N VAL A 139 3.24 2.47 -9.18
CA VAL A 139 3.98 3.52 -8.46
C VAL A 139 3.11 4.09 -7.33
N SER A 140 1.80 4.25 -7.55
CA SER A 140 0.86 4.65 -6.51
C SER A 140 0.80 3.65 -5.35
N ALA A 141 0.82 2.35 -5.64
CA ALA A 141 0.87 1.29 -4.63
C ALA A 141 2.18 1.36 -3.84
N PHE A 142 3.32 1.47 -4.52
CA PHE A 142 4.63 1.67 -3.87
C PHE A 142 4.63 2.87 -2.91
N ILE A 143 4.15 4.03 -3.36
CA ILE A 143 4.08 5.24 -2.52
C ILE A 143 3.18 5.04 -1.30
N LEU A 144 2.00 4.45 -1.47
CA LEU A 144 1.08 4.20 -0.36
C LEU A 144 1.63 3.16 0.62
N ASP A 145 2.25 2.11 0.10
CA ASP A 145 2.87 1.06 0.88
C ASP A 145 4.02 1.59 1.73
N MET A 146 4.88 2.45 1.16
CA MET A 146 5.91 3.16 1.92
C MET A 146 5.31 4.01 3.06
N ILE A 147 4.20 4.70 2.80
CA ILE A 147 3.53 5.50 3.83
C ILE A 147 2.97 4.61 4.95
N LEU A 148 2.34 3.49 4.60
CA LEU A 148 1.78 2.53 5.54
C LEU A 148 2.87 1.89 6.41
N HIS A 149 3.94 1.37 5.80
CA HIS A 149 5.05 0.72 6.50
C HIS A 149 5.76 1.65 7.47
N HIS A 150 6.00 2.91 7.07
CA HIS A 150 6.58 3.86 8.02
C HIS A 150 5.58 4.21 9.13
N TYR A 151 4.28 4.31 8.82
CA TYR A 151 3.26 4.61 9.82
C TYR A 151 3.16 3.54 10.90
N THR A 152 3.15 2.26 10.53
CA THR A 152 3.23 1.15 11.48
C THR A 152 4.58 1.09 12.20
N GLY A 153 5.69 1.27 11.47
CA GLY A 153 7.04 1.28 12.04
C GLY A 153 7.33 2.44 13.00
N SER A 154 6.56 3.53 12.90
CA SER A 154 6.67 4.70 13.78
C SER A 154 6.04 4.53 15.17
N GLY A 155 5.48 3.34 15.46
CA GLY A 155 4.92 3.00 16.77
C GLY A 155 3.40 3.17 16.86
N VAL A 156 2.72 3.51 15.75
CA VAL A 156 1.25 3.48 15.72
C VAL A 156 0.79 2.04 15.70
N HIS A 157 0.05 1.64 16.73
CA HIS A 157 -0.48 0.29 16.84
C HIS A 157 -1.81 0.16 16.10
N PHE A 158 -1.88 -0.76 15.16
CA PHE A 158 -3.13 -1.23 14.59
C PHE A 158 -3.67 -2.38 15.44
N GLU A 159 -4.94 -2.28 15.84
CA GLU A 159 -5.69 -3.45 16.27
C GLU A 159 -6.15 -4.20 15.01
N ALA A 160 -6.06 -5.52 15.03
CA ALA A 160 -6.43 -6.34 13.89
C ALA A 160 -7.19 -7.60 14.30
N MET A 161 -8.04 -8.06 13.39
CA MET A 161 -8.59 -9.41 13.39
C MET A 161 -8.25 -10.10 12.07
N GLU A 162 -8.01 -11.40 12.12
CA GLU A 162 -7.67 -12.23 10.97
C GLU A 162 -8.53 -13.49 10.97
N ILE A 163 -9.05 -13.86 9.79
CA ILE A 163 -9.67 -15.16 9.57
C ILE A 163 -9.19 -15.72 8.23
N GLU A 164 -9.15 -17.04 8.12
CA GLU A 164 -9.01 -17.72 6.84
C GLU A 164 -10.39 -17.98 6.22
N VAL A 165 -10.59 -17.55 4.98
CA VAL A 165 -11.84 -17.75 4.22
C VAL A 165 -11.55 -18.52 2.93
N HIS A 166 -12.33 -19.56 2.67
CA HIS A 166 -12.27 -20.24 1.38
C HIS A 166 -12.80 -19.37 0.24
N ARG A 167 -12.12 -19.35 -0.91
CA ARG A 167 -12.51 -18.55 -2.08
C ARG A 167 -13.88 -18.91 -2.64
N GLY A 168 -14.27 -20.18 -2.53
CA GLY A 168 -15.54 -20.70 -3.02
C GLY A 168 -16.76 -20.36 -2.15
N VAL A 169 -16.55 -19.78 -0.97
CA VAL A 169 -17.64 -19.42 -0.03
C VAL A 169 -18.62 -18.44 -0.68
N ARG A 170 -19.91 -18.59 -0.37
CA ARG A 170 -21.01 -17.81 -0.95
C ARG A 170 -21.00 -17.79 -2.49
N GLY A 171 -20.70 -18.95 -3.10
CA GLY A 171 -20.76 -19.12 -4.56
C GLY A 171 -19.57 -18.50 -5.31
N GLY A 172 -18.40 -18.40 -4.69
CA GLY A 172 -17.20 -17.85 -5.34
C GLY A 172 -17.14 -16.32 -5.37
N TYR A 173 -17.91 -15.64 -4.52
CA TYR A 173 -17.90 -14.18 -4.48
C TYR A 173 -16.51 -13.63 -4.13
N LEU A 174 -15.83 -14.25 -3.16
CA LEU A 174 -14.46 -13.83 -2.78
C LEU A 174 -13.48 -14.03 -3.95
N ASP A 175 -13.58 -15.14 -4.69
CA ASP A 175 -12.78 -15.32 -5.91
C ASP A 175 -13.04 -14.21 -6.94
N THR A 176 -14.30 -13.85 -7.13
CA THR A 176 -14.71 -12.75 -8.03
C THR A 176 -14.22 -11.38 -7.55
N LEU A 177 -14.07 -11.15 -6.24
CA LEU A 177 -13.47 -9.94 -5.70
C LEU A 177 -11.98 -9.87 -6.00
N LEU A 178 -11.27 -10.97 -5.74
CA LEU A 178 -9.82 -11.04 -5.82
C LEU A 178 -9.30 -11.07 -7.25
N THR A 179 -10.13 -11.41 -8.23
CA THR A 179 -9.74 -11.53 -9.64
C THR A 179 -10.05 -10.29 -10.48
N ARG A 180 -10.54 -9.21 -9.84
CA ARG A 180 -10.74 -7.91 -10.50
C ARG A 180 -9.41 -7.24 -10.78
N SER A 181 -9.49 -6.10 -11.48
CA SER A 181 -8.31 -5.27 -11.66
C SER A 181 -7.69 -4.90 -10.30
N PRO A 182 -6.38 -5.12 -10.11
CA PRO A 182 -5.62 -4.86 -8.89
C PRO A 182 -5.52 -3.36 -8.54
N HIS A 183 -5.98 -2.50 -9.45
CA HIS A 183 -6.04 -1.05 -9.27
C HIS A 183 -7.45 -0.54 -8.93
N THR A 184 -8.42 -1.43 -8.75
CA THR A 184 -9.81 -1.07 -8.46
C THR A 184 -10.09 -1.32 -6.99
N PRO A 185 -10.31 -0.28 -6.18
CA PRO A 185 -10.71 -0.47 -4.80
C PRO A 185 -12.10 -1.11 -4.71
N LEU A 186 -12.35 -1.83 -3.62
CA LEU A 186 -13.72 -2.28 -3.29
C LEU A 186 -14.66 -1.08 -3.15
N GLU A 187 -15.96 -1.36 -3.28
CA GLU A 187 -16.98 -0.33 -3.10
C GLU A 187 -16.89 0.27 -1.69
N GLY A 188 -16.79 1.60 -1.61
CA GLY A 188 -16.64 2.32 -0.35
C GLY A 188 -15.20 2.47 0.14
N CYS A 189 -14.22 1.85 -0.53
CA CYS A 189 -12.81 2.03 -0.23
C CYS A 189 -12.19 3.19 -1.01
N SER A 190 -11.26 3.90 -0.38
CA SER A 190 -10.63 5.11 -0.92
C SER A 190 -9.45 4.81 -1.85
N ALA A 191 -8.77 3.69 -1.61
CA ALA A 191 -7.62 3.24 -2.39
C ALA A 191 -7.41 1.74 -2.23
N VAL A 192 -6.62 1.18 -3.14
CA VAL A 192 -6.12 -0.19 -3.08
C VAL A 192 -4.62 -0.20 -3.32
N VAL A 193 -3.93 -1.03 -2.54
CA VAL A 193 -2.51 -1.33 -2.67
C VAL A 193 -2.42 -2.82 -2.97
N THR A 194 -1.77 -3.18 -4.08
CA THR A 194 -1.51 -4.59 -4.40
C THR A 194 0.00 -4.78 -4.46
N THR A 195 0.50 -5.75 -3.71
CA THR A 195 1.93 -6.09 -3.64
C THR A 195 2.12 -7.60 -3.71
N GLU A 196 3.31 -8.02 -4.10
CA GLU A 196 3.74 -9.42 -4.05
C GLU A 196 5.09 -9.50 -3.33
N ASP A 197 5.19 -10.44 -2.39
CA ASP A 197 6.42 -10.77 -1.66
C ASP A 197 6.56 -12.29 -1.57
N GLY A 198 7.69 -12.83 -2.03
CA GLY A 198 7.99 -14.26 -1.94
C GLY A 198 6.93 -15.16 -2.59
N GLY A 199 6.17 -14.66 -3.58
CA GLY A 199 5.05 -15.34 -4.21
C GLY A 199 3.71 -15.26 -3.45
N THR A 200 3.70 -14.65 -2.27
CA THR A 200 2.46 -14.27 -1.57
C THR A 200 1.95 -12.96 -2.14
N ALA A 201 0.69 -12.94 -2.55
CA ALA A 201 0.05 -11.74 -3.07
C ALA A 201 -0.80 -11.08 -1.98
N TYR A 202 -0.64 -9.77 -1.82
CA TYR A 202 -1.34 -8.94 -0.86
C TYR A 202 -2.21 -7.93 -1.59
N GLN A 203 -3.44 -7.74 -1.12
CA GLN A 203 -4.31 -6.67 -1.62
C GLN A 203 -5.00 -5.97 -0.48
N THR A 204 -4.58 -4.74 -0.22
CA THR A 204 -5.03 -3.92 0.90
C THR A 204 -5.93 -2.81 0.40
N HIS A 205 -7.20 -2.84 0.81
CA HIS A 205 -8.20 -1.83 0.49
C HIS A 205 -8.40 -0.91 1.69
N LEU A 206 -8.14 0.39 1.51
CA LEU A 206 -8.32 1.39 2.56
C LEU A 206 -9.80 1.75 2.70
N LEU A 207 -10.39 1.41 3.85
CA LEU A 207 -11.81 1.61 4.19
C LEU A 207 -12.13 3.06 4.59
N THR A 208 -11.14 3.76 5.11
CA THR A 208 -11.28 5.15 5.51
C THR A 208 -10.87 6.10 4.39
N ALA A 209 -11.57 7.22 4.31
CA ALA A 209 -11.17 8.37 3.52
C ALA A 209 -9.95 9.02 4.13
N PHE A 210 -9.24 9.79 3.32
CA PHE A 210 -7.99 10.42 3.73
C PHE A 210 -8.15 11.59 4.69
N ASP A 211 -9.38 11.92 5.07
CA ASP A 211 -9.78 12.94 6.03
C ASP A 211 -10.54 12.35 7.24
N ASP A 212 -10.70 11.02 7.28
CA ASP A 212 -11.26 10.34 8.46
C ASP A 212 -10.29 10.43 9.65
N PRO A 213 -10.80 10.40 10.91
CA PRO A 213 -9.98 10.58 12.10
C PRO A 213 -9.13 9.35 12.47
N PHE A 214 -9.24 8.26 11.73
CA PHE A 214 -8.48 7.02 11.92
C PHE A 214 -8.24 6.32 10.58
N ILE A 215 -7.33 5.35 10.56
CA ILE A 215 -7.02 4.55 9.39
C ILE A 215 -7.60 3.16 9.60
N ALA A 216 -8.35 2.66 8.62
CA ALA A 216 -8.76 1.27 8.56
C ALA A 216 -8.60 0.69 7.17
N GLY A 217 -8.28 -0.59 7.10
CA GLY A 217 -8.15 -1.32 5.84
C GLY A 217 -8.49 -2.79 5.98
N VAL A 218 -8.90 -3.39 4.87
CA VAL A 218 -9.01 -4.84 4.74
C VAL A 218 -7.94 -5.34 3.78
N GLU A 219 -7.15 -6.29 4.24
CA GLU A 219 -6.07 -6.93 3.49
C GLU A 219 -6.43 -8.37 3.17
N PHE A 220 -6.23 -8.75 1.91
CA PHE A 220 -6.30 -10.12 1.45
C PHE A 220 -4.90 -10.65 1.25
N ARG A 221 -4.53 -11.73 1.93
CA ARG A 221 -3.25 -12.43 1.75
C ARG A 221 -3.50 -13.77 1.07
N VAL A 222 -2.85 -13.96 -0.06
CA VAL A 222 -2.96 -15.18 -0.87
C VAL A 222 -1.58 -15.84 -0.95
N PRO A 223 -1.36 -16.93 -0.20
CA PRO A 223 -0.09 -17.64 -0.26
C PRO A 223 0.11 -18.33 -1.62
N PRO A 224 1.37 -18.56 -2.03
CA PRO A 224 1.69 -19.13 -3.35
C PRO A 224 1.09 -20.53 -3.57
N ASP A 225 1.06 -21.35 -2.51
CA ASP A 225 0.71 -22.78 -2.59
C ASP A 225 -0.76 -23.10 -2.31
N ASN A 226 -1.52 -22.17 -1.71
CA ASN A 226 -2.92 -22.37 -1.39
C ASN A 226 -3.79 -21.29 -2.04
N ARG A 227 -4.24 -21.58 -3.26
CA ARG A 227 -5.18 -20.72 -4.00
C ARG A 227 -6.63 -20.85 -3.53
N GLN A 228 -6.94 -21.74 -2.59
CA GLN A 228 -8.31 -22.03 -2.16
C GLN A 228 -8.70 -21.31 -0.89
N ALA A 229 -7.74 -20.93 -0.05
CA ALA A 229 -7.98 -20.17 1.17
C ALA A 229 -7.25 -18.82 1.10
N VAL A 230 -7.86 -17.81 1.72
CA VAL A 230 -7.36 -16.44 1.72
C VAL A 230 -7.44 -15.95 3.15
N ALA A 231 -6.32 -15.50 3.70
CA ALA A 231 -6.34 -14.81 4.98
C ALA A 231 -6.87 -13.39 4.75
N VAL A 232 -7.95 -13.06 5.45
CA VAL A 232 -8.61 -11.76 5.42
C VAL A 232 -8.29 -11.08 6.73
N VAL A 233 -7.60 -9.95 6.67
CA VAL A 233 -7.19 -9.17 7.84
C VAL A 233 -7.91 -7.84 7.81
N LEU A 234 -8.56 -7.49 8.92
CA LEU A 234 -9.15 -6.17 9.14
C LEU A 234 -8.33 -5.48 10.21
N ALA A 235 -7.68 -4.38 9.84
CA ALA A 235 -6.81 -3.63 10.72
C ALA A 235 -7.30 -2.18 10.84
N THR A 236 -7.18 -1.62 12.05
CA THR A 236 -7.62 -0.24 12.32
C THR A 236 -6.84 0.46 13.42
N THR A 237 -6.80 1.79 13.35
CA THR A 237 -6.38 2.68 14.44
C THR A 237 -7.57 3.37 15.13
N GLU A 238 -8.80 2.91 14.86
CA GLU A 238 -10.00 3.34 15.59
C GLU A 238 -9.79 3.13 17.09
N GLN A 239 -10.20 4.12 17.90
CA GLN A 239 -10.13 3.97 19.34
C GLN A 239 -11.18 2.95 19.80
N PRO A 240 -10.80 1.90 20.55
CA PRO A 240 -11.73 0.87 20.95
C PRO A 240 -12.77 1.43 21.92
N VAL A 241 -14.00 0.95 21.78
CA VAL A 241 -15.08 1.17 22.76
C VAL A 241 -15.38 -0.11 23.53
N GLY A 242 -16.06 0.01 24.68
CA GLY A 242 -16.48 -1.14 25.47
C GLY A 242 -15.35 -1.78 26.28
N SER A 243 -15.49 -3.08 26.56
CA SER A 243 -14.52 -3.86 27.34
C SER A 243 -13.37 -4.34 26.45
N PRO A 244 -12.13 -4.46 26.98
CA PRO A 244 -11.03 -5.14 26.28
C PRO A 244 -11.35 -6.59 25.87
N ASP A 245 -12.26 -7.25 26.60
CA ASP A 245 -12.68 -8.64 26.35
C ASP A 245 -13.75 -8.76 25.25
N ASP A 246 -14.32 -7.64 24.79
CA ASP A 246 -15.33 -7.66 23.73
C ASP A 246 -14.70 -8.04 22.38
N ALA A 247 -15.49 -8.68 21.52
CA ALA A 247 -15.04 -9.05 20.18
C ALA A 247 -14.66 -7.81 19.35
N PHE A 248 -13.69 -7.97 18.43
CA PHE A 248 -13.21 -6.89 17.57
C PHE A 248 -14.34 -6.05 16.93
N PRO A 249 -15.41 -6.65 16.36
CA PRO A 249 -16.47 -5.87 15.74
C PRO A 249 -17.27 -4.96 16.68
N VAL A 250 -17.33 -5.34 17.96
CA VAL A 250 -17.99 -4.57 19.03
C VAL A 250 -17.08 -3.43 19.48
N ARG A 251 -15.78 -3.70 19.60
CA ARG A 251 -14.78 -2.70 20.01
C ARG A 251 -14.53 -1.64 18.95
N HIS A 252 -14.66 -1.98 17.66
CA HIS A 252 -14.36 -1.10 16.52
C HIS A 252 -15.56 -0.94 15.58
N PRO A 253 -16.65 -0.30 16.03
CA PRO A 253 -17.92 -0.26 15.30
C PRO A 253 -17.84 0.52 13.98
N GLN A 254 -17.03 1.59 13.90
CA GLN A 254 -16.93 2.40 12.67
C GLN A 254 -16.19 1.64 11.56
N THR A 255 -15.08 0.99 11.92
CA THR A 255 -14.31 0.07 11.07
C THR A 255 -15.20 -1.06 10.58
N THR A 256 -15.91 -1.70 11.50
CA THR A 256 -16.81 -2.83 11.21
C THR A 256 -17.92 -2.44 10.24
N ALA A 257 -18.55 -1.28 10.43
CA ALA A 257 -19.61 -0.82 9.53
C ALA A 257 -19.09 -0.61 8.09
N ARG A 258 -17.88 -0.07 7.94
CA ARG A 258 -17.23 0.15 6.64
C ARG A 258 -16.79 -1.16 5.99
N ALA A 259 -16.18 -2.06 6.77
CA ALA A 259 -15.82 -3.39 6.31
C ALA A 259 -17.06 -4.17 5.85
N ARG A 260 -18.16 -4.10 6.61
CA ARG A 260 -19.42 -4.77 6.27
C ARG A 260 -19.99 -4.30 4.93
N ARG A 261 -19.95 -2.99 4.67
CA ARG A 261 -20.38 -2.42 3.39
C ARG A 261 -19.50 -2.91 2.24
N SER A 262 -18.18 -2.88 2.42
CA SER A 262 -17.21 -3.13 1.34
C SER A 262 -17.10 -4.62 0.99
N LEU A 263 -17.17 -5.51 1.99
CA LEU A 263 -17.07 -6.96 1.82
C LEU A 263 -18.39 -7.61 1.38
N GLY A 264 -19.51 -6.89 1.49
CA GLY A 264 -20.82 -7.35 1.05
C GLY A 264 -21.19 -8.71 1.66
N VAL A 265 -21.42 -9.71 0.81
CA VAL A 265 -21.92 -11.03 1.23
C VAL A 265 -20.92 -11.86 2.06
N ILE A 266 -19.64 -11.49 2.06
CA ILE A 266 -18.60 -12.16 2.87
C ILE A 266 -18.55 -11.59 4.29
N ALA A 267 -19.06 -10.37 4.48
CA ALA A 267 -18.98 -9.70 5.77
C ALA A 267 -19.52 -10.52 6.96
N PRO A 268 -20.67 -11.25 6.87
CA PRO A 268 -21.15 -12.03 7.99
C PRO A 268 -20.28 -13.24 8.36
N VAL A 269 -19.61 -13.84 7.37
CA VAL A 269 -18.66 -14.95 7.63
C VAL A 269 -17.46 -14.42 8.41
N PHE A 270 -16.94 -13.27 7.96
CA PHE A 270 -15.74 -12.68 8.53
C PHE A 270 -15.97 -11.97 9.87
N LEU A 271 -17.01 -11.13 9.97
CA LEU A 271 -17.27 -10.27 11.12
C LEU A 271 -18.12 -10.98 12.18
N ASP A 272 -19.04 -11.84 11.78
CA ASP A 272 -20.02 -12.45 12.70
C ASP A 272 -19.73 -13.94 12.96
N GLY A 273 -18.66 -14.50 12.36
CA GLY A 273 -18.27 -15.90 12.52
C GLY A 273 -19.29 -16.89 11.94
N GLN A 274 -20.12 -16.46 10.99
CA GLN A 274 -21.09 -17.35 10.35
C GLN A 274 -20.37 -18.44 9.57
N THR A 275 -20.85 -19.68 9.69
CA THR A 275 -20.36 -20.78 8.86
C THR A 275 -20.65 -20.50 7.37
N PRO A 276 -19.71 -20.82 6.47
CA PRO A 276 -19.83 -20.63 5.03
C PRO A 276 -21.09 -21.15 4.36
#